data_AF-A0AAF0UTJ0-F1
#
_entry.id   AF-A0AAF0UTJ0-F1
#
_cell.length_a   1.000
_cell.length_b   1.000
_cell.length_c   1.000
_cell.angle_alpha   90.00
_cell.angle_beta   90.00
_cell.angle_gamma   90.00
#
_symmetry.space_group_name_H-M   'P 1'
#
loop_
_entity.id
_entity.type
_entity.pdbx_description
1 polymer ?
#
loop_
_entity_poly.entity_id
_entity_poly.type
_entity_poly.pdbx_seq_one_letter_code
_entity_poly.pdbx_strand_id
1 'polypeptide(L)'
;MKLPKVQDEGESYVKQTKIKDFIIEAIKDKSESSSKFSPTYVKPYTQRIDNFKMSKGYQPPKLQQFDGKGNPKQHMAHFIETCNVVGTYGDHLIKEFVQSLRENAFD
;
A
#
# COMPACT_ATOMS: atom_id res chain seq x y z
N MET A 1 -52.68 -45.28 25.73
CA MET A 1 -52.19 -43.89 25.85
C MET A 1 -50.73 -43.89 25.44
N LYS A 2 -50.37 -43.38 24.25
CA LYS A 2 -48.96 -43.28 23.80
C LYS A 2 -48.42 -41.92 24.24
N LEU A 3 -47.38 -41.91 25.06
CA LEU A 3 -46.58 -40.71 25.35
C LEU A 3 -45.58 -40.47 24.21
N PRO A 4 -45.31 -39.20 23.81
CA PRO A 4 -44.25 -38.90 22.85
C PRO A 4 -42.88 -38.95 23.53
N LYS A 5 -41.88 -39.44 22.79
CA LYS A 5 -40.46 -39.48 23.17
C LYS A 5 -39.88 -38.07 23.26
N VAL A 6 -39.21 -37.77 24.37
CA VAL A 6 -38.31 -36.62 24.52
C VAL A 6 -36.92 -37.04 24.05
N GLN A 7 -36.50 -36.53 22.90
CA GLN A 7 -35.15 -36.67 22.34
C GLN A 7 -34.94 -35.48 21.41
N ASP A 8 -34.39 -34.37 21.92
CA ASP A 8 -34.11 -33.21 21.04
C ASP A 8 -32.95 -32.28 21.49
N GLU A 9 -32.58 -32.25 22.76
CA GLU A 9 -31.65 -31.20 23.23
C GLU A 9 -30.17 -31.50 22.93
N GLY A 10 -29.74 -32.75 23.10
CA GLY A 10 -28.34 -33.15 22.88
C GLY A 10 -27.92 -33.18 21.40
N GLU A 11 -28.82 -33.57 20.50
CA GLU A 11 -28.54 -33.59 19.06
C GLU A 11 -28.52 -32.19 18.45
N SER A 12 -29.38 -31.29 18.93
CA SER A 12 -29.42 -29.89 18.53
C SER A 12 -28.10 -29.19 18.86
N TYR A 13 -27.57 -29.41 20.07
CA TYR A 13 -26.28 -28.85 20.49
C TYR A 13 -25.11 -29.37 19.63
N VAL A 14 -25.08 -30.67 19.33
CA VAL A 14 -24.04 -31.28 18.48
C VAL A 14 -24.10 -30.78 17.03
N LYS A 15 -25.29 -30.49 16.50
CA LYS A 15 -25.44 -29.90 15.17
C LYS A 15 -24.93 -28.44 15.16
N GLN A 16 -25.23 -27.68 16.20
CA GLN A 16 -24.75 -26.30 16.33
C GLN A 16 -23.23 -26.20 16.47
N THR A 17 -22.60 -27.09 17.23
CA THR A 17 -21.12 -27.10 17.34
C THR A 17 -20.46 -27.42 16.01
N LYS A 18 -20.93 -28.45 15.29
CA LYS A 18 -20.40 -28.80 13.95
C LYS A 18 -20.48 -27.65 12.95
N ILE A 19 -21.56 -26.88 12.97
CA ILE A 19 -21.72 -25.71 12.07
C ILE A 19 -20.74 -24.61 12.44
N LYS A 20 -20.54 -24.34 13.74
CA LYS A 20 -19.56 -23.33 14.20
C LYS A 20 -18.15 -23.69 13.78
N ASP A 21 -17.75 -24.95 13.95
CA ASP A 21 -16.41 -25.41 13.60
C ASP A 21 -16.15 -25.32 12.09
N PHE A 22 -17.15 -25.70 11.27
CA PHE A 22 -17.06 -25.57 9.82
C PHE A 22 -16.90 -24.12 9.35
N ILE A 23 -17.62 -23.18 9.97
CA ILE A 23 -17.49 -21.75 9.66
C ILE A 23 -16.10 -21.23 10.06
N ILE A 24 -15.58 -21.66 11.22
CA ILE A 24 -14.24 -21.27 11.69
C ILE A 24 -13.17 -21.79 10.72
N GLU A 25 -13.24 -23.04 10.28
CA GLU A 25 -12.32 -23.60 9.28
C GLU A 25 -12.40 -22.86 7.94
N ALA A 26 -13.61 -22.61 7.43
CA ALA A 26 -13.81 -21.92 6.14
C ALA A 26 -13.28 -20.48 6.15
N ILE A 27 -13.35 -19.78 7.28
CA ILE A 27 -12.77 -18.43 7.44
C ILE A 27 -11.24 -18.51 7.54
N LYS A 28 -10.70 -19.50 8.26
CA LYS A 28 -9.26 -19.69 8.43
C LYS A 28 -8.58 -20.00 7.09
N ASP A 29 -9.17 -20.90 6.31
CA ASP A 29 -8.70 -21.29 4.96
C ASP A 29 -8.64 -20.08 4.01
N LYS A 30 -9.67 -19.22 4.02
CA LYS A 30 -9.67 -17.96 3.26
C LYS A 30 -8.68 -16.91 3.78
N SER A 31 -8.27 -16.98 5.04
CA SER A 31 -7.29 -16.04 5.62
C SER A 31 -5.84 -16.40 5.29
N GLU A 32 -5.54 -17.69 5.11
CA GLU A 32 -4.21 -18.15 4.66
C GLU A 32 -4.04 -18.03 3.14
N SER A 33 -5.15 -18.05 2.37
CA SER A 33 -5.12 -17.92 0.90
C SER A 33 -5.37 -16.49 0.38
N SER A 34 -5.94 -15.61 1.20
CA SER A 34 -6.05 -14.18 0.89
C SER A 34 -4.80 -13.47 1.40
N SER A 35 -3.69 -13.68 0.69
CA SER A 35 -2.71 -12.61 0.57
C SER A 35 -3.50 -11.39 0.12
N LYS A 36 -3.80 -10.50 1.07
CA LYS A 36 -4.36 -9.19 0.80
C LYS A 36 -3.35 -8.52 -0.11
N PHE A 37 -3.52 -8.68 -1.42
CA PHE A 37 -2.99 -7.73 -2.37
C PHE A 37 -3.71 -6.43 -2.02
N SER A 38 -3.13 -5.67 -1.10
CA SER A 38 -3.13 -4.23 -1.24
C SER A 38 -2.81 -3.97 -2.72
N PRO A 39 -3.50 -3.06 -3.41
CA PRO A 39 -3.10 -2.70 -4.76
C PRO A 39 -1.61 -2.41 -4.66
N THR A 40 -0.80 -3.28 -5.26
CA THR A 40 0.64 -3.25 -5.06
C THR A 40 1.04 -1.91 -5.63
N TYR A 41 1.36 -0.96 -4.77
CA TYR A 41 1.53 0.44 -5.14
C TYR A 41 2.37 0.50 -6.42
N VAL A 42 1.72 0.84 -7.53
CA VAL A 42 2.39 0.89 -8.83
C VAL A 42 2.96 2.29 -8.92
N LYS A 43 4.28 2.39 -8.82
CA LYS A 43 4.99 3.66 -8.98
C LYS A 43 4.51 4.35 -10.27
N PRO A 44 4.18 5.65 -10.24
CA PRO A 44 3.67 6.39 -11.40
C PRO A 44 4.73 6.67 -12.48
N TYR A 45 5.89 6.03 -12.38
CA TYR A 45 7.04 6.20 -13.26
C TYR A 45 7.64 4.84 -13.63
N THR A 46 8.33 4.81 -14.78
CA THR A 46 8.90 3.56 -15.30
C THR A 46 10.11 3.08 -14.48
N GLN A 47 10.42 1.79 -14.57
CA GLN A 47 11.61 1.19 -13.94
C GLN A 47 12.93 1.85 -14.40
N ARG A 48 12.94 2.56 -15.54
CA ARG A 48 14.09 3.35 -16.00
C ARG A 48 14.55 4.35 -14.95
N ILE A 49 13.64 4.96 -14.20
CA ILE A 49 13.97 5.95 -13.15
C ILE A 49 14.63 5.28 -11.94
N ASP A 50 14.16 4.11 -11.53
CA ASP A 50 14.77 3.33 -10.45
C ASP A 50 16.21 2.93 -10.82
N ASN A 51 16.41 2.49 -12.06
CA ASN A 51 17.71 2.07 -12.58
C ASN A 51 18.63 3.23 -12.95
N PHE A 52 18.10 4.45 -13.05
CA PHE A 52 18.84 5.64 -13.44
C PHE A 52 19.94 5.92 -12.41
N LYS A 53 21.20 6.08 -12.81
CA LYS A 53 22.30 6.42 -11.88
C LYS A 53 22.74 7.85 -12.14
N MET A 54 22.81 8.64 -11.08
CA MET A 54 23.38 9.99 -11.17
C MET A 54 24.87 9.89 -11.50
N SER A 55 25.37 10.83 -12.31
CA SER A 55 26.77 10.86 -12.69
C SER A 55 27.68 11.15 -11.50
N LYS A 56 28.92 10.65 -11.57
CA LYS A 56 29.93 10.89 -10.53
C LYS A 56 30.30 12.38 -10.55
N GLY A 57 29.93 13.11 -9.49
CA GLY A 57 30.10 14.56 -9.39
C GLY A 57 28.81 15.37 -9.54
N TYR A 58 27.67 14.71 -9.83
CA TYR A 58 26.38 15.36 -9.71
C TYR A 58 26.11 15.73 -8.25
N GLN A 59 25.79 17.00 -8.01
CA GLN A 59 25.35 17.48 -6.71
C GLN A 59 23.82 17.67 -6.76
N PRO A 60 23.04 16.82 -6.08
CA PRO A 60 21.59 16.97 -6.06
C PRO A 60 21.20 18.32 -5.44
N PRO A 61 20.19 19.01 -5.99
CA PRO A 61 19.69 20.24 -5.42
C PRO A 61 19.16 20.01 -4.00
N LYS A 62 19.29 21.01 -3.12
CA LYS A 62 18.76 20.92 -1.75
C LYS A 62 17.26 21.15 -1.77
N LEU A 63 16.51 20.08 -1.96
CA LEU A 63 15.05 20.09 -1.93
C LEU A 63 14.54 19.80 -0.51
N GLN A 64 13.49 20.52 -0.11
CA GLN A 64 12.73 20.15 1.07
C GLN A 64 11.97 18.84 0.80
N GLN A 65 11.93 17.95 1.79
CA GLN A 65 11.12 16.73 1.68
C GLN A 65 9.65 17.05 1.96
N PHE A 66 8.77 16.48 1.15
CA PHE A 66 7.32 16.59 1.25
C PHE A 66 6.73 15.26 1.70
N ASP A 67 6.05 15.27 2.84
CA ASP A 67 5.46 14.09 3.50
C ASP A 67 3.96 13.92 3.16
N GLY A 68 3.45 14.69 2.19
CA GLY A 68 2.03 14.72 1.85
C GLY A 68 1.24 15.75 2.65
N LYS A 69 1.84 16.40 3.66
CA LYS A 69 1.18 17.43 4.48
C LYS A 69 1.58 18.83 4.02
N GLY A 70 0.62 19.75 4.01
CA GLY A 70 0.83 21.13 3.57
C GLY A 70 0.34 21.36 2.14
N ASN A 71 0.97 22.29 1.40
CA ASN A 71 0.51 22.70 0.07
C ASN A 71 1.36 22.07 -1.04
N PRO A 72 0.83 21.07 -1.78
CA PRO A 72 1.55 20.43 -2.88
C PRO A 72 1.95 21.41 -4.00
N LYS A 73 1.16 22.48 -4.23
CA LYS A 73 1.46 23.48 -5.26
C LYS A 73 2.72 24.28 -4.91
N GLN A 74 2.88 24.61 -3.63
CA GLN A 74 4.07 25.32 -3.16
C GLN A 74 5.32 24.42 -3.24
N HIS A 75 5.18 23.15 -2.86
CA HIS A 75 6.27 22.16 -3.04
C HIS A 75 6.70 22.06 -4.51
N MET A 76 5.72 21.93 -5.42
CA MET A 76 5.99 21.86 -6.86
C MET A 76 6.65 23.13 -7.39
N ALA A 77 6.19 24.32 -6.98
CA ALA A 77 6.79 25.58 -7.38
C ALA A 77 8.25 25.68 -6.91
N HIS A 78 8.52 25.33 -5.65
CA HIS A 78 9.87 25.34 -5.09
C HIS A 78 10.80 24.31 -5.76
N PHE A 79 10.26 23.12 -6.07
CA PHE A 79 10.97 22.09 -6.82
C PHE A 79 11.41 22.61 -8.19
N ILE A 80 10.48 23.18 -8.98
CA ILE A 80 10.76 23.71 -10.32
C ILE A 80 11.79 24.83 -10.25
N GLU A 81 11.63 25.78 -9.33
CA GLU A 81 12.58 26.88 -9.14
C GLU A 81 14.00 26.36 -8.84
N THR A 82 14.11 25.43 -7.90
CA THR A 82 15.39 24.86 -7.46
C THR A 82 16.08 24.04 -8.55
N CYS A 83 15.32 23.26 -9.32
CA CYS A 83 15.87 22.39 -10.37
C CYS A 83 16.19 23.12 -11.68
N ASN A 84 15.47 24.22 -11.99
CA ASN A 84 15.73 25.05 -13.17
C ASN A 84 17.10 25.73 -13.12
N VAL A 85 17.58 26.09 -11.92
CA VAL A 85 18.92 26.65 -11.71
C VAL A 85 20.04 25.69 -12.14
N VAL A 86 19.80 24.38 -12.11
CA VAL A 86 20.82 23.35 -12.34
C VAL A 86 20.77 22.79 -13.78
N GLY A 87 19.83 23.26 -14.63
CA GLY A 87 19.74 22.83 -16.03
C GLY A 87 19.57 21.31 -16.20
N THR A 88 18.85 20.68 -15.28
CA THR A 88 18.77 19.21 -15.18
C THR A 88 17.84 18.61 -16.23
N TYR A 89 18.25 17.47 -16.82
CA TYR A 89 17.48 16.76 -17.85
C TYR A 89 16.30 15.97 -17.25
N GLY A 90 15.26 15.69 -18.05
CA GLY A 90 13.96 15.13 -17.61
C GLY A 90 14.01 13.95 -16.64
N ASP A 91 14.85 12.94 -16.87
CA ASP A 91 14.96 11.79 -15.94
C ASP A 91 15.58 12.15 -14.59
N HIS A 92 16.54 13.09 -14.59
CA HIS A 92 17.10 13.60 -13.34
C HIS A 92 16.02 14.32 -12.54
N LEU A 93 15.19 15.13 -13.21
CA LEU A 93 14.07 15.83 -12.56
C LEU A 93 13.09 14.84 -11.92
N ILE A 94 12.67 13.80 -12.64
CA ILE A 94 11.74 12.81 -12.10
C ILE A 94 12.38 12.08 -10.91
N LYS A 95 13.67 11.76 -10.99
CA LYS A 95 14.38 11.08 -9.90
C LYS A 95 14.52 11.96 -8.66
N GLU A 96 14.90 13.23 -8.82
CA GLU A 96 15.00 14.20 -7.72
C GLU A 96 13.62 14.48 -7.12
N PHE A 97 12.58 14.56 -7.96
CA PHE A 97 11.20 14.74 -7.48
C PHE A 97 10.78 13.58 -6.59
N VAL A 98 10.99 12.32 -7.03
CA VAL A 98 10.69 11.13 -6.23
C VAL A 98 11.47 11.11 -4.92
N GLN A 99 12.73 11.55 -4.92
CA GLN A 99 13.54 11.66 -3.70
C GLN A 99 13.08 12.78 -2.75
N SER A 100 12.39 13.79 -3.28
CA SER A 100 11.77 14.84 -2.47
C SER A 100 10.50 14.38 -1.76
N LEU A 101 9.90 13.25 -2.14
CA LEU A 101 8.67 12.73 -1.53
C LEU A 101 8.99 11.74 -0.40
N ARG A 102 8.15 11.73 0.64
CA ARG A 102 8.20 10.77 1.76
C ARG A 102 6.82 10.20 2.07
N GLU A 103 6.81 8.97 2.59
CA GLU A 103 5.64 8.37 3.25
C GLU A 103 4.37 8.48 2.38
N ASN A 104 3.33 9.10 2.89
CA ASN A 104 2.01 9.24 2.26
C ASN A 104 2.02 10.24 1.08
N ALA A 105 3.12 10.90 0.78
CA ALA A 105 3.22 11.79 -0.38
C ALA A 105 3.06 11.05 -1.73
N PHE A 106 3.13 9.73 -1.70
CA PHE A 106 2.96 8.85 -2.85
C PHE A 106 1.50 8.40 -3.07
N ASP A 107 0.62 8.60 -2.08
CA ASP A 107 -0.80 8.25 -2.11
C ASP A 107 -1.67 9.37 -2.70
#